data_AF-D0NDE9-F1
#
_entry.id   AF-D0NDE9-F1
#
_cell.length_a   1.000
_cell.length_b   1.000
_cell.length_c   1.000
_cell.angle_alpha   90.00
_cell.angle_beta   90.00
_cell.angle_gamma   90.00
#
_symmetry.space_group_name_H-M   'P 1'
#
loop_
_entity.id
_entity.type
_entity.pdbx_description
1 polymer ?
#
loop_
_entity_poly.entity_id
_entity_poly.type
_entity_poly.pdbx_seq_one_letter_code
_entity_poly.pdbx_strand_id
1 'polypeptide(L)'
;MSEKEELYHERQTLYRCGLHALNNVLQGPVFSKASLDDACVELAALADPNAGSGFMNWVWNPHRAPLGLGNYDVNALTLVLQQKGYVMQWIDKRQPVNENLFNLDEAEGVLCNVVMTTILSSLWTPRHWFAIRKIRGVCYNLDSKLEAPVVRC
;
A
#
# COMPACT_ATOMS: atom_id res chain seq x y z
N MET A 1 9.50 8.96 33.30
CA MET A 1 8.80 9.67 32.20
C MET A 1 8.76 8.71 31.04
N SER A 2 7.58 8.18 30.69
CA SER A 2 7.41 7.33 29.52
C SER A 2 7.58 8.20 28.29
N GLU A 3 8.63 7.98 27.51
CA GLU A 3 8.74 8.57 26.17
C GLU A 3 7.51 8.12 25.38
N LYS A 4 6.64 9.06 25.01
CA LYS A 4 5.67 8.83 23.94
C LYS A 4 6.50 8.64 22.68
N GLU A 5 6.90 7.40 22.42
CA GLU A 5 7.43 7.02 21.12
C GLU A 5 6.37 7.40 20.08
N GLU A 6 6.68 8.39 19.27
CA GLU A 6 5.77 8.86 18.22
C GLU A 6 5.65 7.75 17.17
N LEU A 7 4.42 7.31 16.93
CA LEU A 7 4.11 6.33 15.90
C LEU A 7 4.47 6.91 14.54
N TYR A 8 5.15 6.11 13.73
CA TYR A 8 5.47 6.51 12.37
C TYR A 8 4.19 6.65 11.54
N HIS A 9 4.02 7.81 10.89
CA HIS A 9 2.87 8.09 10.04
C HIS A 9 3.22 9.02 8.89
N GLU A 10 3.16 8.50 7.68
CA GLU A 10 3.23 9.26 6.44
C GLU A 10 1.83 9.66 5.98
N ARG A 11 1.68 10.96 5.73
CA ARG A 11 0.49 11.52 5.09
C ARG A 11 0.58 11.38 3.58
N GLN A 12 -0.57 11.12 2.97
CA GLN A 12 -0.66 10.91 1.53
C GLN A 12 -0.27 12.18 0.77
N THR A 13 0.57 11.99 -0.24
CA THR A 13 0.82 13.01 -1.26
C THR A 13 0.47 12.47 -2.64
N LEU A 14 -0.29 13.23 -3.42
CA LEU A 14 -0.81 12.83 -4.75
C LEU A 14 -1.61 11.52 -4.67
N TYR A 15 -1.42 10.58 -5.60
CA TYR A 15 -2.15 9.30 -5.64
C TYR A 15 -1.37 8.12 -5.01
N ARG A 16 -0.35 8.42 -4.20
CA ARG A 16 0.60 7.45 -3.61
C ARG A 16 0.09 6.69 -2.38
N CYS A 17 -1.21 6.43 -2.29
CA CYS A 17 -1.80 5.74 -1.14
C CYS A 17 -1.13 4.38 -0.85
N GLY A 18 -0.78 3.60 -1.89
CA GLY A 18 -0.09 2.31 -1.74
C GLY A 18 1.30 2.44 -1.11
N LEU A 19 2.10 3.42 -1.53
CA LEU A 19 3.41 3.71 -0.95
C LEU A 19 3.31 4.01 0.54
N HIS A 20 2.45 4.96 0.89
CA HIS A 20 2.29 5.41 2.26
C HIS A 20 1.66 4.32 3.13
N ALA A 21 0.76 3.49 2.59
CA ALA A 21 0.24 2.33 3.30
C ALA A 21 1.35 1.32 3.64
N LEU A 22 2.30 1.06 2.72
CA LEU A 22 3.44 0.19 2.99
C LEU A 22 4.38 0.75 4.07
N ASN A 23 4.73 2.03 3.96
CA ASN A 23 5.63 2.66 4.93
C ASN A 23 4.98 2.77 6.31
N ASN A 24 3.68 3.09 6.35
CA ASN A 24 2.92 3.14 7.59
C ASN A 24 2.81 1.75 8.22
N VAL A 25 2.46 0.70 7.45
CA VAL A 25 2.37 -0.65 8.01
C VAL A 25 3.71 -1.14 8.51
N LEU A 26 4.83 -0.80 7.86
CA LEU A 26 6.16 -1.21 8.33
C LEU A 26 6.77 -0.24 9.36
N GLN A 27 6.03 0.80 9.76
CA GLN A 27 6.45 1.80 10.73
C GLN A 27 7.79 2.48 10.39
N GLY A 28 8.00 2.82 9.12
CA GLY A 28 9.16 3.59 8.67
C GLY A 28 9.18 3.88 7.16
N PRO A 29 10.09 4.75 6.69
CA PRO A 29 10.24 5.09 5.26
C PRO A 29 10.98 3.97 4.50
N VAL A 30 10.42 2.76 4.50
CA VAL A 30 11.05 1.56 3.93
C VAL A 30 11.12 1.62 2.40
N PHE A 31 10.09 2.22 1.80
CA PHE A 31 9.93 2.36 0.37
C PHE A 31 9.90 3.82 -0.07
N SER A 32 10.26 4.04 -1.32
CA SER A 32 10.20 5.35 -1.97
C SER A 32 9.40 5.27 -3.26
N LYS A 33 9.05 6.44 -3.81
CA LYS A 33 8.47 6.50 -5.17
C LYS A 33 9.35 5.77 -6.19
N ALA A 34 10.68 5.96 -6.11
CA ALA A 34 11.62 5.34 -7.03
C ALA A 34 11.56 3.82 -6.96
N SER A 35 11.59 3.24 -5.76
CA SER A 35 11.54 1.76 -5.63
C SER A 35 10.24 1.15 -6.17
N LEU A 36 9.11 1.84 -6.02
CA LEU A 36 7.83 1.35 -6.55
C LEU A 36 7.75 1.57 -8.07
N ASP A 37 8.33 2.66 -8.58
CA ASP A 37 8.43 2.89 -10.03
C ASP A 37 9.33 1.84 -10.71
N ASP A 38 10.43 1.45 -10.08
CA ASP A 38 11.34 0.41 -10.56
C ASP A 38 10.63 -0.95 -10.61
N ALA A 39 9.87 -1.29 -9.56
CA ALA A 39 9.04 -2.50 -9.54
C ALA A 39 8.00 -2.51 -10.67
N CYS A 40 7.36 -1.37 -10.97
CA CYS A 40 6.45 -1.28 -12.11
C CYS A 40 7.15 -1.50 -13.46
N VAL A 41 8.40 -1.04 -13.61
CA VAL A 41 9.20 -1.25 -14.82
C VAL A 41 9.57 -2.72 -14.96
N GLU A 42 10.01 -3.35 -13.87
CA GLU A 42 10.31 -4.78 -13.83
C GLU A 42 9.10 -5.63 -14.22
N LEU A 43 7.94 -5.37 -13.62
CA LEU A 43 6.68 -6.06 -13.95
C LEU A 43 6.27 -5.87 -15.42
N ALA A 44 6.42 -4.65 -15.96
CA ALA A 44 6.11 -4.39 -17.36
C ALA A 44 7.03 -5.17 -18.31
N ALA A 45 8.34 -5.25 -18.00
CA ALA A 45 9.30 -6.02 -18.79
C ALA A 45 9.06 -7.53 -18.72
N LEU A 46 8.56 -8.04 -17.58
CA LEU A 46 8.14 -9.44 -17.44
C LEU A 46 6.87 -9.76 -18.25
N ALA A 47 5.94 -8.81 -18.34
CA ALA A 47 4.69 -8.99 -19.06
C ALA A 47 4.87 -8.94 -20.59
N ASP A 48 5.76 -8.06 -21.08
CA ASP A 48 6.12 -7.96 -22.48
C ASP A 48 7.63 -7.66 -22.64
N PRO A 49 8.45 -8.67 -22.94
CA PRO A 49 9.90 -8.51 -23.14
C PRO A 49 10.26 -7.59 -24.33
N ASN A 50 9.32 -7.34 -25.24
CA ASN A 50 9.51 -6.47 -26.41
C ASN A 50 9.02 -5.04 -26.16
N ALA A 51 8.38 -4.77 -25.01
CA ALA A 51 8.04 -3.43 -24.58
C ALA A 51 9.34 -2.69 -24.20
N GLY A 52 9.97 -2.04 -25.18
CA GLY A 52 11.23 -1.33 -24.97
C GLY A 52 11.18 -0.30 -23.83
N SER A 53 12.33 0.04 -23.23
CA SER A 53 12.45 0.98 -22.10
C SER A 53 12.23 2.46 -22.47
N GLY A 54 11.52 2.74 -23.56
CA GLY A 54 11.32 4.08 -24.10
C GLY A 54 10.37 4.96 -23.26
N PHE A 55 10.47 6.28 -23.44
CA PHE A 55 9.65 7.28 -22.76
C PHE A 55 8.14 7.00 -22.84
N MET A 56 7.64 6.51 -23.99
CA MET A 56 6.23 6.13 -24.14
C MET A 56 5.81 4.99 -23.19
N ASN A 57 6.63 3.95 -23.01
CA ASN A 57 6.33 2.87 -22.06
C ASN A 57 6.47 3.31 -20.60
N TRP A 58 7.37 4.27 -20.32
CA TRP A 58 7.43 4.90 -19.00
C TRP A 58 6.16 5.72 -18.70
N VAL A 59 5.64 6.47 -19.68
CA VAL A 59 4.38 7.24 -19.54
C VAL A 59 3.17 6.32 -19.42
N TRP A 60 3.14 5.20 -20.14
CA TRP A 60 2.02 4.27 -20.24
C TRP A 60 2.31 2.91 -19.61
N ASN A 61 2.76 2.92 -18.35
CA ASN A 61 2.99 1.69 -17.61
C ASN A 61 1.66 1.15 -17.04
N PRO A 62 1.28 -0.12 -17.28
CA PRO A 62 -0.01 -0.67 -16.86
C PRO A 62 -0.16 -0.82 -15.33
N HIS A 63 0.96 -0.83 -14.60
CA HIS A 63 1.02 -1.03 -13.15
C HIS A 63 1.08 0.29 -12.35
N ARG A 64 1.05 1.46 -13.03
CA ARG A 64 0.99 2.78 -12.39
C ARG A 64 0.19 3.80 -13.19
N ALA A 65 -0.35 4.82 -12.53
CA ALA A 65 -0.97 5.94 -13.24
C ALA A 65 0.01 6.65 -14.20
N PRO A 66 -0.48 7.18 -15.34
CA PRO A 66 0.34 7.92 -16.29
C PRO A 66 1.10 9.07 -15.64
N LEU A 67 2.27 9.39 -16.22
CA LEU A 67 3.15 10.48 -15.77
C LEU A 67 3.71 10.32 -14.34
N GLY A 68 3.66 9.12 -13.76
CA GLY A 68 4.29 8.84 -12.46
C GLY A 68 3.55 9.44 -11.27
N LEU A 69 2.22 9.60 -11.37
CA LEU A 69 1.36 10.14 -10.31
C LEU A 69 1.18 9.20 -9.10
N GLY A 70 1.65 7.95 -9.21
CA GLY A 70 1.86 7.05 -8.06
C GLY A 70 0.66 6.23 -7.62
N ASN A 71 -0.36 6.05 -8.47
CA ASN A 71 -1.42 5.07 -8.23
C ASN A 71 -0.91 3.66 -8.61
N TYR A 72 -0.27 2.99 -7.66
CA TYR A 72 0.35 1.67 -7.85
C TYR A 72 -0.68 0.55 -7.70
N ASP A 73 -0.60 -0.46 -8.57
CA ASP A 73 -1.40 -1.66 -8.43
C ASP A 73 -0.85 -2.62 -7.35
N VAL A 74 -1.61 -3.67 -7.04
CA VAL A 74 -1.23 -4.63 -6.00
C VAL A 74 0.03 -5.43 -6.33
N ASN A 75 0.33 -5.66 -7.61
CA ASN A 75 1.49 -6.44 -8.02
C ASN A 75 2.78 -5.66 -7.73
N ALA A 76 2.78 -4.35 -8.00
CA ALA A 76 3.88 -3.48 -7.64
C ALA A 76 4.14 -3.48 -6.12
N LEU A 77 3.08 -3.38 -5.31
CA LEU A 77 3.21 -3.47 -3.84
C LEU A 77 3.72 -4.85 -3.39
N THR A 78 3.26 -5.92 -4.02
CA THR A 78 3.69 -7.30 -3.72
C THR A 78 5.18 -7.49 -4.02
N LEU A 79 5.63 -7.02 -5.18
CA LEU A 79 7.01 -7.19 -5.63
C LEU A 79 7.99 -6.47 -4.70
N VAL A 80 7.72 -5.22 -4.32
CA VAL A 80 8.62 -4.48 -3.41
C VAL A 80 8.66 -5.07 -2.01
N LEU A 81 7.55 -5.63 -1.52
CA LEU A 81 7.51 -6.38 -0.27
C LEU A 81 8.37 -7.64 -0.36
N GLN A 82 8.25 -8.42 -1.44
CA GLN A 82 9.05 -9.62 -1.67
C GLN A 82 10.54 -9.31 -1.76
N GLN A 83 10.93 -8.23 -2.45
CA GLN A 83 12.32 -7.76 -2.52
C GLN A 83 12.91 -7.39 -1.15
N LYS A 84 12.06 -7.09 -0.16
CA LYS A 84 12.43 -6.83 1.24
C LYS A 84 12.26 -8.05 2.17
N GLY A 85 11.93 -9.21 1.63
CA GLY A 85 11.75 -10.45 2.39
C GLY A 85 10.39 -10.60 3.06
N TYR A 86 9.42 -9.74 2.74
CA TYR A 86 8.05 -9.87 3.24
C TYR A 86 7.19 -10.71 2.30
N VAL A 87 6.20 -11.39 2.87
CA VAL A 87 5.17 -12.12 2.12
C VAL A 87 3.84 -11.43 2.33
N MET A 88 3.11 -11.18 1.24
CA MET A 88 1.74 -10.68 1.30
C MET A 88 0.76 -11.83 1.06
N GLN A 89 -0.15 -12.05 2.01
CA GLN A 89 -1.19 -13.07 1.92
C GLN A 89 -2.55 -12.41 1.66
N TRP A 90 -3.31 -12.97 0.72
CA TRP A 90 -4.66 -12.55 0.44
C TRP A 90 -5.63 -13.13 1.48
N ILE A 91 -6.37 -12.25 2.16
CA ILE A 91 -7.42 -12.63 3.10
C ILE A 91 -8.77 -12.56 2.38
N ASP A 92 -9.53 -13.65 2.43
CA ASP A 92 -10.89 -13.66 1.89
C ASP A 92 -11.84 -12.92 2.82
N LYS A 93 -12.31 -11.75 2.38
CA LYS A 93 -13.25 -10.90 3.12
C LYS A 93 -14.59 -11.58 3.48
N ARG A 94 -14.92 -12.71 2.82
CA ARG A 94 -16.14 -13.47 3.08
C ARG A 94 -16.00 -14.36 4.30
N GLN A 95 -14.78 -14.61 4.75
CA GLN A 95 -14.51 -15.37 5.96
C GLN A 95 -14.47 -14.43 7.17
N PRO A 96 -14.96 -14.88 8.34
CA PRO A 96 -14.81 -14.11 9.56
C PRO A 96 -13.33 -13.94 9.88
N VAL A 97 -12.89 -12.69 10.08
CA VAL A 97 -11.54 -12.39 10.59
C VAL A 97 -11.50 -12.84 12.05
N ASN A 98 -10.95 -14.02 12.28
CA ASN A 98 -10.69 -14.57 13.60
C ASN A 98 -9.22 -14.97 13.69
N GLU A 99 -8.75 -15.22 14.92
CA GLU A 99 -7.34 -15.55 15.21
C GLU A 99 -6.85 -16.78 14.44
N ASN A 100 -7.75 -17.70 14.08
CA ASN A 100 -7.43 -18.89 13.29
C ASN A 100 -7.18 -18.59 11.81
N LEU A 101 -7.82 -17.54 11.26
CA LEU A 101 -7.65 -17.11 9.88
C LEU A 101 -6.49 -16.12 9.74
N PHE A 102 -6.36 -15.20 10.70
CA PHE A 102 -5.37 -14.15 10.68
C PHE A 102 -5.05 -13.63 12.08
N ASN A 103 -3.82 -13.87 12.54
CA ASN A 103 -3.32 -13.37 13.81
C ASN A 103 -2.58 -12.03 13.61
N LEU A 104 -3.18 -10.94 14.07
CA LEU A 104 -2.58 -9.60 14.05
C LEU A 104 -1.32 -9.47 14.92
N ASP A 105 -1.08 -10.41 15.85
CA ASP A 105 0.14 -10.43 16.66
C ASP A 105 1.34 -11.06 15.92
N GLU A 106 1.09 -11.87 14.89
CA GLU A 106 2.14 -12.53 14.10
C GLU A 106 2.42 -11.80 12.77
N ALA A 107 1.49 -10.97 12.32
CA ALA A 107 1.63 -10.17 11.10
C ALA A 107 2.15 -8.76 11.39
N GLU A 108 2.95 -8.23 10.46
CA GLU A 108 3.35 -6.81 10.49
C GLU A 108 2.13 -5.87 10.39
N GLY A 109 1.06 -6.31 9.75
CA GLY A 109 -0.21 -5.60 9.65
C GLY A 109 -1.02 -6.04 8.44
N VAL A 110 -2.08 -5.29 8.14
CA VAL A 110 -3.02 -5.54 7.05
C VAL A 110 -3.03 -4.36 6.10
N LEU A 111 -2.95 -4.64 4.80
CA LEU A 111 -3.21 -3.68 3.75
C LEU A 111 -4.65 -3.83 3.26
N CYS A 112 -5.42 -2.75 3.32
CA CYS A 112 -6.82 -2.73 2.91
C CYS A 112 -6.97 -1.93 1.61
N ASN A 113 -7.55 -2.55 0.57
CA ASN A 113 -7.95 -1.88 -0.66
C ASN A 113 -9.46 -1.66 -0.67
N VAL A 114 -9.87 -0.42 -0.41
CA VAL A 114 -11.28 -0.05 -0.30
C VAL A 114 -11.72 0.79 -1.50
N VAL A 115 -12.97 0.59 -1.90
CA VAL A 115 -13.63 1.44 -2.90
C VAL A 115 -14.09 2.71 -2.20
N MET A 116 -13.73 3.88 -2.76
CA MET A 116 -14.15 5.16 -2.24
C MET A 116 -15.42 5.63 -2.97
N THR A 117 -16.45 5.98 -2.22
CA THR A 117 -17.65 6.64 -2.75
C THR A 117 -17.39 8.13 -2.88
N THR A 118 -17.41 8.63 -4.11
CA THR A 118 -17.29 10.07 -4.40
C THR A 118 -18.57 10.56 -5.08
N ILE A 119 -18.73 11.88 -5.16
CA ILE A 119 -19.86 12.54 -5.83
C ILE A 119 -19.98 12.10 -7.31
N LEU A 120 -18.84 11.73 -7.92
CA LEU A 120 -18.72 11.23 -9.29
C LEU A 120 -18.56 9.70 -9.38
N SER A 121 -18.93 8.96 -8.33
CA SER A 121 -18.83 7.49 -8.27
C SER A 121 -19.55 6.76 -9.42
N SER A 122 -20.52 7.41 -10.09
CA SER A 122 -21.17 6.87 -11.29
C SER A 122 -20.27 6.84 -12.53
N LEU A 123 -19.20 7.63 -12.59
CA LEU A 123 -18.25 7.67 -13.71
C LEU A 123 -16.95 6.93 -13.40
N TRP A 124 -16.49 6.99 -12.15
CA TRP A 124 -15.26 6.32 -11.73
C TRP A 124 -15.29 6.01 -10.23
N THR A 125 -14.92 4.79 -9.87
CA THR A 125 -14.82 4.34 -8.48
C THR A 125 -13.35 4.26 -8.06
N PRO A 126 -12.78 5.35 -7.50
CA PRO A 126 -11.39 5.32 -7.08
C PRO A 126 -11.19 4.33 -5.94
N ARG A 127 -10.06 3.63 -6.00
CA ARG A 127 -9.61 2.73 -4.93
C ARG A 127 -8.60 3.43 -4.05
N HIS A 128 -8.54 3.04 -2.78
CA HIS A 128 -7.64 3.59 -1.79
C HIS A 128 -7.02 2.48 -0.98
N TRP A 129 -5.70 2.54 -0.85
CA TRP A 129 -4.94 1.67 0.03
C TRP A 129 -4.70 2.35 1.36
N PHE A 130 -4.96 1.64 2.46
CA PHE A 130 -4.56 2.05 3.80
C PHE A 130 -4.10 0.84 4.61
N ALA A 131 -3.44 1.11 5.74
CA ALA A 131 -2.89 0.08 6.61
C ALA A 131 -3.59 0.03 7.97
N ILE A 132 -3.71 -1.17 8.51
CA ILE A 132 -4.03 -1.41 9.92
C ILE A 132 -2.88 -2.20 10.53
N ARG A 133 -2.40 -1.80 11.70
CA ARG A 133 -1.34 -2.52 12.42
C ARG A 133 -1.63 -2.56 13.91
N LYS A 134 -1.34 -3.70 14.54
CA LYS A 134 -1.28 -3.82 16.00
C LYS A 134 0.12 -3.41 16.47
N ILE A 135 0.20 -2.37 17.29
CA ILE A 135 1.45 -1.85 17.84
C ILE A 135 1.29 -1.84 19.35
N ARG A 136 2.14 -2.61 20.05
CA ARG A 136 2.13 -2.71 21.52
C ARG A 136 0.75 -3.09 22.07
N GLY A 137 0.08 -4.04 21.42
CA GLY A 137 -1.24 -4.52 21.83
C GLY A 137 -2.42 -3.67 21.35
N VAL A 138 -2.18 -2.52 20.72
CA VAL A 138 -3.24 -1.59 20.27
C VAL A 138 -3.34 -1.58 18.75
N CYS A 139 -4.54 -1.77 18.21
CA CYS A 139 -4.81 -1.69 16.78
C CYS A 139 -4.97 -0.23 16.34
N TYR A 140 -4.16 0.17 15.36
CA TYR A 140 -4.20 1.51 14.77
C TYR A 140 -4.65 1.45 13.32
N ASN A 141 -5.55 2.37 12.96
CA ASN A 141 -5.76 2.78 11.59
C ASN A 141 -4.68 3.78 11.20
N LEU A 142 -3.86 3.38 10.22
CA LEU A 142 -2.73 4.14 9.70
C LEU A 142 -3.02 4.66 8.28
N ASP A 143 -4.28 4.99 8.00
CA ASP A 143 -4.67 5.63 6.76
C ASP A 143 -3.94 6.97 6.58
N SER A 144 -3.16 7.06 5.50
CA SER A 144 -2.37 8.22 5.13
C SER A 144 -3.21 9.47 4.84
N LYS A 145 -4.54 9.36 4.71
CA LYS A 145 -5.47 10.51 4.67
C LYS A 145 -5.75 11.13 6.04
N LEU A 146 -5.49 10.40 7.13
CA LEU A 146 -5.64 10.91 8.50
C LEU A 146 -4.47 11.82 8.87
N GLU A 147 -4.71 12.77 9.77
CA GLU A 147 -3.67 13.65 10.29
C GLU A 147 -2.67 12.90 11.18
N ALA A 148 -3.13 11.86 11.87
CA ALA A 148 -2.34 11.01 12.75
C ALA A 148 -2.97 9.60 12.86
N PRO A 149 -2.24 8.60 13.36
CA PRO A 149 -2.78 7.27 13.68
C PRO A 149 -4.00 7.34 14.61
N VAL A 150 -5.06 6.60 14.27
CA VAL A 150 -6.30 6.54 15.06
C VAL A 150 -6.50 5.14 15.62
N VAL A 151 -6.72 5.04 16.93
CA VAL A 151 -7.03 3.76 17.58
C VAL A 151 -8.38 3.23 17.08
N ARG A 152 -8.40 1.97 16.66
CA ARG A 152 -9.61 1.24 16.27
C ARG A 152 -9.60 -0.09 17.01
N CYS A 153 -10.44 -0.21 18.05
CA CYS A 153 -10.83 -1.48 18.66
C CYS A 153 -12.21 -1.88 18.14
#